data_AF-A0A397W6Z3-F1
#
_entry.id   AF-A0A397W6Z3-F1
#
_cell.length_a   1.000
_cell.length_b   1.000
_cell.length_c   1.000
_cell.angle_alpha   90.00
_cell.angle_beta   90.00
_cell.angle_gamma   90.00
#
_symmetry.space_group_name_H-M   'P 1'
#
loop_
_entity.id
_entity.type
_entity.pdbx_description
1 polymer ?
#
loop_
_entity_poly.entity_id
_entity_poly.type
_entity_poly.pdbx_seq_one_letter_code
_entity_poly.pdbx_strand_id
1 'polypeptide(L)'
;MTSDFEGFESEYGPYFPNFTSAMFFIWITKHMISTLAYEDLVKILKHPEYQKKDVTTNIRQIRKWRYRLPLAQIHKHNMPLCMKRTPSTYESTKMVFTISPLTHIEHILNNPVLMPKMYFGPGVVTIAANI
;
A
#
# COMPACT_ATOMS: atom_id res chain seq x y z
N MET A 1 -17.72 -26.82 -34.31
CA MET A 1 -17.42 -26.88 -32.86
C MET A 1 -18.57 -26.17 -32.15
N THR A 2 -19.56 -26.94 -31.70
CA THR A 2 -20.55 -26.46 -30.73
C THR A 2 -19.80 -26.33 -29.40
N SER A 3 -19.66 -25.11 -28.88
CA SER A 3 -19.16 -24.96 -27.52
C SER A 3 -20.28 -25.39 -26.59
N ASP A 4 -20.06 -26.45 -25.81
CA ASP A 4 -20.94 -26.85 -24.71
C ASP A 4 -20.76 -25.84 -23.57
N PHE A 5 -21.11 -24.58 -23.84
CA PHE A 5 -21.12 -23.53 -22.86
C PHE A 5 -22.41 -23.68 -22.04
N GLU A 6 -22.31 -24.45 -20.97
CA GLU A 6 -23.34 -24.46 -19.93
C GLU A 6 -23.24 -23.18 -19.11
N GLY A 7 -24.17 -22.26 -19.39
CA GLY A 7 -24.27 -20.99 -18.68
C GLY A 7 -24.80 -21.15 -17.26
N PHE A 8 -24.61 -20.11 -16.44
CA PHE A 8 -25.19 -20.08 -15.10
C PHE A 8 -26.69 -19.74 -15.13
N GLU A 9 -27.50 -20.51 -14.42
CA GLU A 9 -28.90 -20.16 -14.11
C GLU A 9 -28.97 -19.12 -12.99
N SER A 10 -28.55 -17.89 -13.28
CA SER A 10 -28.65 -16.76 -12.35
C SER A 10 -29.17 -15.51 -13.06
N GLU A 11 -29.57 -14.49 -12.31
CA GLU A 11 -29.92 -13.16 -12.86
C GLU A 11 -28.78 -12.57 -13.72
N TYR A 12 -27.53 -12.95 -13.44
CA TYR A 12 -26.32 -12.53 -14.16
C TYR A 12 -25.82 -13.60 -15.14
N GLY A 13 -26.66 -14.61 -15.40
CA GLY A 13 -26.45 -15.61 -16.43
C GLY A 13 -26.44 -15.01 -17.85
N PRO A 14 -25.89 -15.73 -18.83
CA PRO A 14 -25.29 -17.05 -18.70
C PRO A 14 -23.83 -17.00 -18.21
N TYR A 15 -23.24 -15.82 -18.03
CA TYR A 15 -21.79 -15.66 -17.85
C TYR A 15 -21.32 -15.63 -16.40
N PHE A 16 -22.17 -15.20 -15.46
CA PHE A 16 -21.78 -15.09 -14.06
C PHE A 16 -22.76 -15.84 -13.15
N PRO A 17 -22.26 -16.50 -12.10
CA PRO A 17 -23.10 -17.24 -11.15
C PRO A 17 -23.87 -16.33 -10.21
N ASN A 18 -23.41 -15.09 -9.99
CA ASN A 18 -24.03 -14.14 -9.08
C ASN A 18 -23.52 -12.70 -9.32
N PHE A 19 -24.15 -11.75 -8.63
CA PHE A 19 -23.79 -10.33 -8.65
C PHE A 19 -22.32 -10.07 -8.33
N THR A 20 -21.77 -10.74 -7.31
CA THR A 20 -20.40 -10.51 -6.83
C THR A 20 -19.38 -10.85 -7.92
N SER A 21 -19.52 -12.00 -8.57
CA SER A 21 -18.67 -12.40 -9.70
C SER A 21 -18.75 -11.41 -10.85
N ALA A 22 -19.96 -10.95 -11.21
CA ALA A 22 -20.16 -9.97 -12.28
C ALA A 22 -19.50 -8.61 -11.95
N MET A 23 -19.69 -8.10 -10.73
CA MET A 23 -19.10 -6.82 -10.31
C MET A 23 -17.58 -6.88 -10.21
N PHE A 24 -17.02 -7.98 -9.70
CA PHE A 24 -15.56 -8.15 -9.69
C PHE A 24 -15.00 -8.20 -11.10
N PHE A 25 -15.65 -8.91 -12.03
CA PHE A 25 -15.23 -8.95 -13.43
C PHE A 25 -15.20 -7.55 -14.05
N ILE A 26 -16.29 -6.77 -13.90
CA ILE A 26 -16.38 -5.40 -14.42
C ILE A 26 -15.30 -4.52 -13.79
N TRP A 27 -15.09 -4.62 -12.48
CA TRP A 27 -14.11 -3.79 -11.78
C TRP A 27 -12.67 -4.12 -12.18
N ILE A 28 -12.32 -5.41 -12.25
CA ILE A 28 -10.99 -5.89 -12.67
C ILE A 28 -10.67 -5.44 -14.09
N THR A 29 -11.62 -5.65 -15.01
CA THR A 29 -11.45 -5.27 -16.43
C THR A 29 -11.35 -3.76 -16.59
N LYS A 30 -12.24 -2.99 -15.95
CA LYS A 30 -12.25 -1.53 -16.00
C LYS A 30 -10.96 -0.89 -15.50
N HIS A 31 -10.35 -1.46 -14.45
CA HIS A 31 -9.16 -0.89 -13.82
C HIS A 31 -7.86 -1.62 -14.17
N MET A 32 -7.92 -2.59 -15.08
CA MET A 32 -6.78 -3.45 -15.46
C MET A 32 -6.04 -4.00 -14.24
N ILE A 33 -6.79 -4.51 -13.26
CA ILE A 33 -6.23 -5.07 -12.04
C ILE A 33 -5.38 -6.30 -12.40
N SER A 34 -4.11 -6.31 -11.97
CA SER A 34 -3.21 -7.43 -12.22
C SER A 34 -3.57 -8.64 -11.35
N THR A 35 -3.13 -9.83 -11.78
CA THR A 35 -3.33 -11.08 -11.03
C THR A 35 -2.84 -10.97 -9.59
N LEU A 36 -1.64 -10.43 -9.37
CA LEU A 36 -1.06 -10.26 -8.04
C LEU A 36 -1.91 -9.31 -7.16
N ALA A 37 -2.37 -8.19 -7.72
CA ALA A 37 -3.20 -7.25 -6.98
C ALA A 37 -4.56 -7.86 -6.61
N TYR A 38 -5.14 -8.69 -7.49
CA TYR A 38 -6.37 -9.42 -7.20
C TYR A 38 -6.16 -10.51 -6.13
N GLU A 39 -5.07 -11.27 -6.19
CA GLU A 39 -4.74 -12.26 -5.16
C GLU A 39 -4.62 -11.64 -3.78
N ASP A 40 -3.96 -10.48 -3.67
CA ASP A 40 -3.86 -9.76 -2.40
C ASP A 40 -5.21 -9.25 -1.91
N LEU A 41 -6.08 -8.77 -2.80
CA LEU A 41 -7.46 -8.41 -2.44
C LEU A 41 -8.22 -9.63 -1.90
N VAL A 42 -8.12 -10.79 -2.55
CA VAL A 42 -8.78 -12.02 -2.09
C VAL A 42 -8.29 -12.43 -0.70
N LYS A 43 -6.97 -12.32 -0.43
CA LYS A 43 -6.41 -12.57 0.91
C LYS A 43 -7.02 -11.64 1.96
N ILE A 44 -7.15 -10.34 1.64
CA ILE A 44 -7.77 -9.35 2.55
C ILE A 44 -9.23 -9.71 2.82
N LEU A 45 -10.01 -10.01 1.78
CA LEU A 45 -11.45 -10.29 1.92
C LEU A 45 -11.74 -11.60 2.65
N LYS A 46 -10.83 -12.59 2.58
CA LYS A 46 -10.94 -13.88 3.27
C LYS A 46 -10.34 -13.88 4.67
N HIS A 47 -9.71 -12.79 5.11
CA HIS A 47 -9.07 -12.73 6.42
C HIS A 47 -10.11 -12.81 7.55
N PRO A 48 -9.89 -13.58 8.63
CA PRO A 48 -10.89 -13.75 9.70
C PRO A 48 -11.26 -12.46 10.41
N GLU A 49 -10.35 -11.48 10.46
CA GLU A 49 -10.61 -10.16 11.05
C GLU A 49 -11.26 -9.16 10.08
N TYR A 50 -11.45 -9.53 8.81
CA TYR A 50 -12.08 -8.65 7.84
C TYR A 50 -13.55 -8.40 8.19
N GLN A 51 -13.94 -7.13 8.30
CA GLN A 51 -15.32 -6.73 8.55
C GLN A 51 -15.79 -5.73 7.48
N LYS A 52 -16.88 -6.07 6.79
CA LYS A 52 -17.46 -5.23 5.72
C LYS A 52 -17.77 -3.79 6.19
N LYS A 53 -18.20 -3.62 7.45
CA LYS A 53 -18.55 -2.31 8.03
C LYS A 53 -17.34 -1.37 8.19
N ASP A 54 -16.11 -1.90 8.19
CA ASP A 54 -14.89 -1.11 8.36
C ASP A 54 -14.35 -0.58 7.01
N VAL A 55 -14.92 -1.03 5.89
CA VAL A 55 -14.57 -0.54 4.55
C VAL A 55 -15.07 0.89 4.38
N THR A 56 -14.14 1.85 4.32
CA THR A 56 -14.48 3.26 4.17
C THR A 56 -14.99 3.57 2.77
N THR A 57 -16.12 4.27 2.66
CA THR A 57 -16.64 4.78 1.38
C THR A 57 -15.87 6.01 0.89
N ASN A 58 -15.13 6.69 1.78
CA ASN A 58 -14.42 7.92 1.47
C ASN A 58 -12.91 7.71 1.37
N ILE A 59 -12.38 7.73 0.14
CA ILE A 59 -10.95 7.58 -0.14
C ILE A 59 -10.05 8.62 0.59
N ARG A 60 -10.60 9.78 0.98
CA ARG A 60 -9.86 10.78 1.75
C ARG A 60 -9.47 10.26 3.14
N GLN A 61 -10.25 9.37 3.74
CA GLN A 61 -9.90 8.75 5.03
C GLN A 61 -8.67 7.85 4.90
N ILE A 62 -8.58 7.06 3.83
CA ILE A 62 -7.40 6.24 3.54
C ILE A 62 -6.14 7.13 3.42
N ARG A 63 -6.25 8.28 2.73
CA ARG A 63 -5.15 9.26 2.66
C ARG A 63 -4.77 9.80 4.04
N LYS A 64 -5.75 10.09 4.90
CA LYS A 64 -5.49 10.53 6.29
C LYS A 64 -4.73 9.47 7.09
N TRP A 65 -5.09 8.19 6.97
CA TRP A 65 -4.36 7.12 7.64
C TRP A 65 -2.92 7.01 7.16
N ARG A 66 -2.69 7.18 5.85
CA ARG A 66 -1.33 7.23 5.29
C ARG A 66 -0.48 8.34 5.93
N TYR A 67 -1.05 9.52 6.19
CA TYR A 67 -0.32 10.61 6.86
C TYR A 67 0.01 10.34 8.34
N ARG A 68 -0.69 9.39 8.99
CA ARG A 68 -0.41 8.99 10.37
C ARG A 68 0.73 7.97 10.47
N LEU A 69 1.04 7.29 9.37
CA LEU A 69 2.14 6.34 9.33
C LEU A 69 3.46 7.11 9.35
N PRO A 70 4.46 6.65 10.11
CA PRO A 70 5.80 7.22 10.07
C PRO A 70 6.47 6.77 8.77
N LEU A 71 6.05 7.34 7.63
CA LEU A 71 6.63 7.03 6.33
C LEU A 71 7.81 7.96 6.05
N ALA A 72 8.85 7.44 5.42
CA ALA A 72 9.97 8.25 4.98
C ALA A 72 9.52 9.26 3.91
N GLN A 73 9.87 10.53 4.12
CA GLN A 73 9.61 11.57 3.13
C GLN A 73 10.62 11.45 2.00
N ILE A 74 10.10 11.44 0.77
CA ILE A 74 10.91 11.46 -0.44
C ILE A 74 11.04 12.92 -0.87
N HIS A 75 12.27 13.40 -0.91
CA HIS A 75 12.61 14.72 -1.43
C HIS A 75 12.92 14.63 -2.92
N LYS A 76 12.32 15.51 -3.71
CA LYS A 76 12.62 15.67 -5.13
C LYS A 76 13.46 16.92 -5.32
N HIS A 77 14.56 16.82 -6.06
CA HIS A 77 15.35 17.97 -6.45
C HIS A 77 16.13 17.67 -7.73
N ASN A 78 16.54 18.73 -8.42
CA ASN A 78 17.38 18.62 -9.59
C ASN A 78 18.83 18.51 -9.15
N MET A 79 19.49 17.42 -9.51
CA MET A 79 20.90 17.20 -9.24
C MET A 79 21.71 17.47 -10.51
N PRO A 80 22.75 18.32 -10.46
CA PRO A 80 23.64 18.53 -11.60
C PRO A 80 24.42 17.25 -11.92
N LEU A 81 24.50 16.90 -13.21
CA LEU A 81 25.28 15.76 -13.68
C LEU A 81 26.72 16.16 -13.97
N CYS A 82 27.65 15.24 -13.72
CA CYS A 82 29.05 15.44 -14.06
C CYS A 82 29.26 15.19 -15.57
N MET A 83 29.32 16.28 -16.35
CA MET A 83 29.45 16.22 -17.81
C MET A 83 30.76 15.59 -18.30
N LYS A 84 31.74 15.33 -17.42
CA LYS A 84 33.00 14.64 -17.78
C LYS A 84 32.81 13.17 -18.15
N ARG A 85 31.72 12.53 -17.71
CA ARG A 85 31.42 11.10 -17.97
C ARG A 85 30.02 10.88 -18.56
N THR A 86 29.33 11.95 -18.93
CA THR A 86 27.95 11.91 -19.43
C THR A 86 27.97 12.30 -20.91
N PRO A 87 27.30 11.55 -21.81
CA PRO A 87 27.22 11.91 -23.22
C PRO A 87 26.67 13.34 -23.41
N SER A 88 27.18 14.08 -24.41
CA SER A 88 26.77 15.46 -24.68
C SER A 88 25.29 15.64 -25.04
N THR A 89 24.59 14.54 -25.31
CA THR A 89 23.15 14.49 -25.60
C THR A 89 22.26 14.45 -24.36
N TYR A 90 22.83 14.29 -23.16
CA TYR A 90 22.08 14.29 -21.90
C TYR A 90 21.92 15.70 -21.33
N GLU A 91 20.78 15.96 -20.70
CA GLU A 91 20.55 17.20 -19.95
C GLU A 91 21.55 17.35 -18.80
N SER A 92 21.93 18.60 -18.49
CA SER A 92 22.90 18.93 -17.44
C SER A 92 22.39 18.68 -16.02
N THR A 93 21.09 18.46 -15.85
CA THR A 93 20.45 18.17 -14.58
C THR A 93 19.54 16.97 -14.70
N LYS A 94 19.47 16.17 -13.64
CA LYS A 94 18.52 15.05 -13.53
C LYS A 94 17.67 15.22 -12.28
N MET A 95 16.37 14.94 -12.40
CA MET A 95 15.50 14.86 -11.24
C MET A 95 15.86 13.62 -10.42
N VAL A 96 16.23 13.81 -9.16
CA VAL A 96 16.58 12.73 -8.23
C VAL A 96 15.61 12.74 -7.06
N PHE A 97 15.33 11.53 -6.56
CA PHE A 97 14.54 11.29 -5.38
C PHE A 97 15.46 10.80 -4.27
N THR A 98 15.52 11.54 -3.16
CA THR A 98 16.32 11.16 -1.99
C THR A 98 15.44 10.95 -0.78
N ILE A 99 15.87 10.04 0.09
CA ILE A 99 15.31 9.83 1.42
C ILE A 99 16.45 10.12 2.40
N SER A 100 16.18 10.93 3.42
CA SER A 100 17.13 11.17 4.51
C SER A 100 16.89 10.15 5.62
N PRO A 101 17.81 9.19 5.86
CA PRO A 101 17.65 8.23 6.96
C PRO A 101 17.61 8.94 8.31
N LEU A 102 18.43 9.98 8.50
CA LEU A 102 18.50 10.74 9.74
C LEU A 102 17.15 11.41 10.05
N THR A 103 16.61 12.17 9.10
CA THR A 103 15.33 12.87 9.26
C THR A 103 14.18 11.88 9.48
N HIS A 104 14.26 10.70 8.86
CA HIS A 104 13.26 9.65 9.07
C HIS A 104 13.33 9.05 10.49
N ILE A 105 14.54 8.75 10.98
CA ILE A 105 14.77 8.27 12.35
C ILE A 105 14.30 9.33 13.36
N GLU A 106 14.67 10.59 13.16
CA GLU A 106 14.21 11.70 14.01
C GLU A 106 12.69 11.80 14.05
N HIS A 107 12.01 11.66 12.90
CA HIS A 107 10.55 11.66 12.86
C HIS A 107 9.96 10.53 13.71
N ILE A 108 10.49 9.31 13.60
CA ILE A 108 10.03 8.16 14.37
C ILE A 108 10.27 8.40 15.86
N LEU A 109 11.47 8.85 16.22
CA LEU A 109 11.86 9.11 17.61
C LEU A 109 11.12 10.29 18.25
N ASN A 110 10.55 11.19 17.45
CA ASN A 110 9.75 12.30 17.95
C ASN A 110 8.24 11.96 18.02
N ASN A 111 7.83 10.74 17.67
CA ASN A 111 6.43 10.34 17.76
C ASN A 111 6.06 9.88 19.19
N PRO A 112 5.25 10.64 19.94
CA PRO A 112 4.97 10.35 21.35
C PRO A 112 4.15 9.06 21.55
N VAL A 113 3.47 8.56 20.52
CA VAL A 113 2.68 7.32 20.58
C VAL A 113 3.56 6.09 20.36
N LEU A 114 4.59 6.22 19.50
CA LEU A 114 5.48 5.11 19.14
C LEU A 114 6.65 4.98 20.11
N MET A 115 7.24 6.10 20.53
CA MET A 115 8.42 6.12 21.40
C MET A 115 8.30 5.22 22.63
N PRO A 116 7.17 5.22 23.38
CA PRO A 116 7.03 4.37 24.54
C PRO A 116 7.05 2.85 24.25
N LYS A 117 6.81 2.47 23.00
CA LYS A 117 6.72 1.07 22.54
C LYS A 117 7.99 0.60 21.83
N MET A 118 8.96 1.50 21.61
CA MET A 118 10.24 1.15 20.97
C MET A 118 11.18 0.49 21.97
N TYR A 119 12.19 -0.23 21.46
CA TYR A 119 13.22 -0.87 22.29
C TYR A 119 13.89 0.11 23.29
N PHE A 120 14.11 1.35 22.87
CA PHE A 120 14.67 2.44 23.68
C PHE A 120 13.61 3.36 24.33
N GLY A 121 12.33 2.98 24.31
CA GLY A 121 11.30 3.65 25.12
C GLY A 121 11.49 3.35 26.60
N PRO A 122 10.47 3.53 27.47
CA PRO A 122 10.45 3.00 28.83
C PRO A 122 10.53 1.46 28.91
N GLY A 123 11.02 0.80 27.85
CA GLY A 123 11.01 -0.62 27.60
C GLY A 123 11.42 -1.41 28.84
N VAL A 124 10.51 -2.33 29.20
CA VAL A 124 10.61 -3.33 30.27
C VAL A 124 11.50 -2.86 31.42
N VAL A 125 10.95 -2.04 32.31
CA VAL A 125 11.41 -2.04 33.69
C VAL A 125 11.14 -3.46 34.21
N THR A 126 12.07 -4.38 33.98
CA THR A 126 12.07 -5.67 34.62
C THR A 126 12.08 -5.34 36.09
N ILE A 127 10.95 -5.58 36.75
CA ILE A 127 10.85 -5.60 38.19
C ILE A 127 11.81 -6.71 38.62
N ALA A 128 13.09 -6.34 38.83
CA ALA A 128 14.00 -7.13 39.62
C ALA A 128 13.42 -7.06 41.04
N ALA A 129 12.52 -7.99 41.34
CA ALA A 129 12.02 -8.21 42.67
C ALA A 129 13.24 -8.46 43.57
N ASN A 130 13.29 -7.69 44.65
CA ASN A 130 14.30 -7.71 45.70
C ASN A 130 14.71 -9.15 46.08
N ILE A 131 16.02 -9.42 46.03
CA ILE A 131 16.67 -10.46 46.85
C ILE A 131 17.10 -9.80 48.15
#